data_AF-A0A6Y2XRA5-F1
#
_entry.id   AF-A0A6Y2XRA5-F1
#
_cell.length_a   1.000
_cell.length_b   1.000
_cell.length_c   1.000
_cell.angle_alpha   90.00
_cell.angle_beta   90.00
_cell.angle_gamma   90.00
#
_symmetry.space_group_name_H-M   'P 1'
#
loop_
_entity.id
_entity.type
_entity.pdbx_description
1 polymer ?
#
loop_
_entity_poly.entity_id
_entity_poly.type
_entity_poly.pdbx_seq_one_letter_code
_entity_poly.pdbx_strand_id
1 'polypeptide(L)'
;ERLAVQHHIKISLYLIKVESLEVLPQTKVWSRAMYFRLFAFDYLSKKVNTLLYLDADVVCKGSLQDLLQLDLTEKIAAVVKDVDSIQNKVNERLSAFNLQGGYFNSGVVFVNLKLWKENALTKKAFLLLAGKEADSFKYPDQDVLNILLQDKVIFLPRPYNTIYTIKSELKDKSHKKYSNIINDNTILIHYTGATKPWHAWANYPSVIYYKNARLNSPWKDFPAKDARTIVEFKKRYKHLLVQGHYFKGLLAGSAYLYRKLFHK
;
A
#
# COMPACT_ATOMS: atom_id res chain seq x y z
N GLU A 1 2.63 3.48 -23.86
CA GLU A 1 2.23 4.25 -25.05
C GLU A 1 0.72 4.19 -25.31
N ARG A 2 0.10 3.03 -25.60
CA ARG A 2 -1.36 2.93 -25.86
C ARG A 2 -2.25 3.70 -24.86
N LEU A 3 -2.10 3.44 -23.56
CA LEU A 3 -2.87 4.15 -22.52
C LEU A 3 -2.59 5.67 -22.47
N ALA A 4 -1.35 6.07 -22.74
CA ALA A 4 -0.94 7.47 -22.71
C ALA A 4 -1.68 8.28 -23.80
N VAL A 5 -1.74 7.71 -25.02
CA VAL A 5 -2.47 8.30 -26.14
C VAL A 5 -3.98 8.31 -25.88
N GLN A 6 -4.54 7.16 -25.47
CA GLN A 6 -5.98 7.01 -25.25
C GLN A 6 -6.55 7.99 -24.21
N HIS A 7 -5.80 8.26 -23.14
CA HIS A 7 -6.25 9.12 -22.05
C HIS A 7 -5.61 10.52 -22.06
N HIS A 8 -4.84 10.86 -23.10
CA HIS A 8 -4.10 12.11 -23.19
C HIS A 8 -3.24 12.39 -21.94
N ILE A 9 -2.58 11.35 -21.43
CA ILE A 9 -1.72 11.42 -20.24
C ILE A 9 -0.25 11.20 -20.58
N LYS A 10 0.65 11.78 -19.79
CA LYS A 10 2.09 11.51 -19.86
C LYS A 10 2.48 10.41 -18.87
N ILE A 11 3.08 9.33 -19.37
CA ILE A 11 3.68 8.28 -18.54
C ILE A 11 5.20 8.42 -18.65
N SER A 12 5.89 8.62 -17.52
CA SER A 12 7.34 8.69 -17.45
C SER A 12 7.87 7.57 -16.56
N LEU A 13 8.88 6.84 -17.04
CA LEU A 13 9.53 5.78 -16.27
C LEU A 13 10.85 6.32 -15.72
N TYR A 14 11.03 6.20 -14.41
CA TYR A 14 12.26 6.56 -13.72
C TYR A 14 12.92 5.27 -13.22
N LEU A 15 14.13 5.00 -13.71
CA LEU A 15 14.90 3.82 -13.32
C LEU A 15 15.80 4.18 -12.13
N ILE A 16 15.72 3.40 -11.06
CA ILE A 16 16.50 3.59 -9.84
C ILE A 16 17.47 2.40 -9.71
N LYS A 17 18.76 2.71 -9.61
CA LYS A 17 19.81 1.74 -9.26
C LYS A 17 19.64 1.33 -7.80
N VAL A 18 19.47 0.04 -7.52
CA VAL A 18 19.04 -0.48 -6.21
C VAL A 18 20.24 -0.68 -5.27
N GLU A 19 21.45 -0.74 -5.81
CA GLU A 19 22.70 -0.96 -5.09
C GLU A 19 22.92 0.12 -4.01
N SER A 20 22.54 1.37 -4.29
CA SER A 20 22.61 2.48 -3.35
C SER A 20 21.64 2.36 -2.16
N LEU A 21 20.69 1.42 -2.22
CA LEU A 21 19.73 1.15 -1.15
C LEU A 21 20.15 0.02 -0.23
N GLU A 22 21.22 -0.72 -0.56
CA GLU A 22 21.63 -1.88 0.21
C GLU A 22 21.97 -1.55 1.67
N VAL A 23 22.40 -0.32 1.93
CA VAL A 23 22.68 0.23 3.26
C VAL A 23 21.42 0.45 4.11
N LEU A 24 20.22 0.47 3.50
CA LEU A 24 18.96 0.71 4.20
C LEU A 24 18.35 -0.60 4.72
N PRO A 25 17.65 -0.56 5.87
CA PRO A 25 17.06 -1.74 6.48
C PRO A 25 15.95 -2.32 5.59
N GLN A 26 15.86 -3.64 5.53
CA GLN A 26 14.75 -4.35 4.91
C GLN A 26 14.17 -5.37 5.90
N THR A 27 12.90 -5.72 5.73
CA THR A 27 12.28 -6.79 6.52
C THR A 27 11.99 -7.99 5.62
N LYS A 28 11.70 -9.15 6.21
CA LYS A 28 11.24 -10.33 5.46
C LYS A 28 9.97 -10.09 4.63
N VAL A 29 9.20 -9.05 4.97
CA VAL A 29 7.92 -8.72 4.34
C VAL A 29 8.05 -7.55 3.35
N TRP A 30 8.97 -6.63 3.61
CA TRP A 30 9.07 -5.36 2.88
C TRP A 30 10.46 -5.18 2.27
N SER A 31 10.51 -5.10 0.94
CA SER A 31 11.72 -4.83 0.18
C SER A 31 12.12 -3.35 0.23
N ARG A 32 13.40 -3.05 -0.03
CA ARG A 32 13.94 -1.69 -0.17
C ARG A 32 13.22 -0.81 -1.18
N ALA A 33 12.46 -1.40 -2.11
CA ALA A 33 11.59 -0.66 -3.02
C ALA A 33 10.60 0.27 -2.30
N MET A 34 10.26 0.02 -1.03
CA MET A 34 9.40 0.94 -0.25
C MET A 34 10.01 2.35 -0.12
N TYR A 35 11.35 2.46 -0.08
CA TYR A 35 12.05 3.74 0.03
C TYR A 35 12.10 4.53 -1.28
N PHE A 36 11.73 3.92 -2.42
CA PHE A 36 11.70 4.64 -3.70
C PHE A 36 10.84 5.90 -3.63
N ARG A 37 9.80 5.93 -2.78
CA ARG A 37 9.00 7.13 -2.55
C ARG A 37 9.81 8.31 -2.01
N LEU A 38 10.74 8.07 -1.08
CA LEU A 38 11.57 9.11 -0.46
C LEU A 38 12.53 9.73 -1.49
N PHE A 39 13.08 8.90 -2.38
CA PHE A 39 13.87 9.36 -3.52
C PHE A 39 13.01 10.08 -4.55
N ALA A 40 11.82 9.56 -4.85
CA ALA A 40 10.90 10.17 -5.79
C ALA A 40 10.49 11.57 -5.33
N PHE A 41 10.21 11.76 -4.03
CA PHE A 41 9.87 13.07 -3.48
C PHE A 41 11.02 14.06 -3.63
N ASP A 42 12.25 13.68 -3.25
CA ASP A 42 13.43 14.55 -3.40
C ASP A 42 13.72 14.88 -4.87
N TYR A 43 13.75 13.86 -5.73
CA TYR A 43 14.08 14.03 -7.14
C TYR A 43 13.02 14.84 -7.88
N LEU A 44 11.72 14.57 -7.65
CA LEU A 44 10.63 15.27 -8.33
C LEU A 44 10.37 16.66 -7.76
N SER A 45 10.83 16.98 -6.55
CA SER A 45 10.76 18.35 -6.00
C SER A 45 11.50 19.38 -6.85
N LYS A 46 12.39 18.93 -7.75
CA LYS A 46 13.09 19.78 -8.72
C LYS A 46 12.24 20.11 -9.96
N LYS A 47 11.10 19.45 -10.15
CA LYS A 47 10.27 19.51 -11.36
C LYS A 47 8.83 19.92 -11.10
N VAL A 48 8.27 19.52 -9.96
CA VAL A 48 6.86 19.80 -9.60
C VAL A 48 6.74 20.15 -8.12
N ASN A 49 5.75 20.98 -7.78
CA ASN A 49 5.54 21.47 -6.42
C ASN A 49 4.69 20.52 -5.56
N THR A 50 3.78 19.76 -6.19
CA THR A 50 2.90 18.81 -5.51
C THR A 50 2.90 17.47 -6.25
N LEU A 51 2.63 16.39 -5.52
CA LEU A 51 2.58 15.04 -6.07
C LEU A 51 1.59 14.19 -5.29
N LEU A 52 0.73 13.45 -5.99
CA LEU A 52 -0.02 12.35 -5.40
C LEU A 52 0.76 11.04 -5.54
N TYR A 53 1.19 10.48 -4.41
CA TYR A 53 1.77 9.15 -4.33
C TYR A 53 0.69 8.12 -4.02
N LEU A 54 0.72 7.00 -4.74
CA LEU A 54 -0.14 5.84 -4.54
C LEU A 54 0.71 4.57 -4.49
N ASP A 55 0.46 3.69 -3.52
CA ASP A 55 1.01 2.33 -3.55
C ASP A 55 0.45 1.55 -4.75
N ALA A 56 1.24 0.60 -5.26
CA ALA A 56 0.90 -0.16 -6.47
C ALA A 56 -0.33 -1.08 -6.33
N ASP A 57 -0.83 -1.26 -5.10
CA ASP A 57 -2.04 -2.01 -4.75
C ASP A 57 -3.24 -1.11 -4.40
N VAL A 58 -3.18 0.18 -4.77
CA VAL A 58 -4.30 1.11 -4.72
C VAL A 58 -5.05 1.10 -6.06
N VAL A 59 -6.38 1.02 -5.99
CA VAL A 59 -7.29 1.14 -7.14
C VAL A 59 -8.12 2.41 -7.00
N CYS A 60 -8.10 3.24 -8.04
CA CYS A 60 -8.94 4.43 -8.13
C CYS A 60 -10.34 4.06 -8.63
N LYS A 61 -11.35 4.32 -7.79
CA LYS A 61 -12.77 4.11 -8.05
C LYS A 61 -13.51 5.43 -8.32
N GLY A 62 -13.13 6.52 -7.65
CA GLY A 62 -13.81 7.81 -7.71
C GLY A 62 -12.95 8.94 -8.27
N SER A 63 -13.53 10.14 -8.34
CA SER A 63 -12.83 11.34 -8.81
C SER A 63 -11.78 11.80 -7.80
N LEU A 64 -10.65 12.30 -8.31
CA LEU A 64 -9.58 12.94 -7.52
C LEU A 64 -9.61 14.46 -7.63
N GLN A 65 -10.62 15.04 -8.27
CA GLN A 65 -10.67 16.48 -8.57
C GLN A 65 -10.55 17.35 -7.31
N ASP A 66 -11.28 17.01 -6.25
CA ASP A 66 -11.26 17.77 -4.99
C ASP A 66 -9.87 17.75 -4.34
N LEU A 67 -9.13 16.65 -4.50
CA LEU A 67 -7.77 16.55 -3.98
C LEU A 67 -6.81 17.49 -4.70
N LEU A 68 -7.01 17.74 -6.00
CA LEU A 68 -6.21 18.68 -6.79
C LEU A 68 -6.46 20.14 -6.39
N GLN A 69 -7.60 20.43 -5.76
CA GLN A 69 -7.97 21.76 -5.27
C GLN A 69 -7.58 21.99 -3.82
N LEU A 70 -7.09 20.95 -3.13
CA LEU A 70 -6.70 21.05 -1.73
C LEU A 70 -5.47 21.95 -1.56
N ASP A 71 -5.59 22.95 -0.70
CA ASP A 71 -4.46 23.82 -0.34
C ASP A 71 -3.50 23.10 0.62
N LEU A 72 -2.24 22.99 0.20
CA LEU A 72 -1.13 22.42 0.96
C LEU A 72 -0.08 23.48 1.34
N THR A 73 -0.39 24.78 1.24
CA THR A 73 0.61 25.86 1.39
C THR A 73 1.34 25.81 2.73
N GLU A 74 0.66 25.43 3.82
CA GLU A 74 1.24 25.35 5.17
C GLU A 74 1.42 23.92 5.70
N LYS A 75 1.13 22.91 4.88
CA LYS A 75 1.11 21.50 5.30
C LYS A 75 1.94 20.67 4.33
N ILE A 76 2.79 19.80 4.87
CA ILE A 76 3.71 19.00 4.07
C ILE A 76 2.96 17.94 3.26
N ALA A 77 1.88 17.38 3.82
CA ALA A 77 1.10 16.38 3.11
C ALA A 77 -0.36 16.35 3.57
N ALA A 78 -1.22 15.84 2.70
CA ALA A 78 -2.53 15.34 3.04
C ALA A 78 -2.54 13.80 2.97
N VAL A 79 -3.01 13.18 4.04
CA VAL A 79 -2.88 11.73 4.30
C VAL A 79 -4.14 11.21 4.98
N VAL A 80 -4.31 9.89 5.05
CA VAL A 80 -5.44 9.27 5.73
C VAL A 80 -4.94 8.45 6.92
N LYS A 81 -5.56 8.66 8.09
CA LYS A 81 -5.24 7.89 9.31
C LYS A 81 -5.28 6.38 9.05
N ASP A 82 -4.39 5.61 9.63
CA ASP A 82 -4.46 4.15 9.55
C ASP A 82 -5.67 3.64 10.38
N VAL A 83 -6.03 2.36 10.26
CA VAL A 83 -7.15 1.75 11.00
C VAL A 83 -6.85 1.64 12.50
N ASP A 84 -7.88 1.61 13.35
CA ASP A 84 -7.75 1.61 14.82
C ASP A 84 -6.84 0.49 15.35
N SER A 85 -6.91 -0.70 14.74
CA SER A 85 -6.05 -1.82 15.12
C SER A 85 -4.54 -1.57 14.89
N ILE A 86 -4.19 -0.64 14.01
CA ILE A 86 -2.82 -0.16 13.80
C ILE A 86 -2.51 0.99 14.75
N GLN A 87 -3.44 1.94 14.96
CA GLN A 87 -3.28 3.02 15.96
C GLN A 87 -2.86 2.48 17.33
N ASN A 88 -3.56 1.44 17.81
CA ASN A 88 -3.31 0.85 19.12
C ASN A 88 -1.91 0.21 19.20
N LYS A 89 -1.49 -0.49 18.13
CA LYS A 89 -0.18 -1.17 18.07
C LYS A 89 0.99 -0.21 17.92
N VAL A 90 0.75 0.97 17.37
CA VAL A 90 1.79 2.00 17.24
C VAL A 90 2.13 2.56 18.60
N ASN A 91 1.14 2.77 19.49
CA ASN A 91 1.39 3.25 20.84
C ASN A 91 2.29 2.27 21.63
N GLU A 92 2.06 0.96 21.49
CA GLU A 92 2.91 -0.05 22.15
C GLU A 92 4.34 -0.09 21.60
N ARG A 93 4.51 0.07 20.28
CA ARG A 93 5.81 -0.09 19.60
C ARG A 93 6.66 1.19 19.58
N LEU A 94 6.02 2.33 19.41
CA LEU A 94 6.63 3.64 19.13
C LEU A 94 6.15 4.69 20.15
N SER A 95 5.95 4.28 21.40
CA SER A 95 5.46 5.14 22.50
C SER A 95 6.25 6.43 22.65
N ALA A 96 7.58 6.38 22.48
CA ALA A 96 8.47 7.54 22.58
C ALA A 96 8.15 8.68 21.59
N PHE A 97 7.43 8.38 20.49
CA PHE A 97 7.09 9.36 19.45
C PHE A 97 5.65 9.91 19.56
N ASN A 98 4.84 9.37 20.49
CA ASN A 98 3.47 9.83 20.74
C ASN A 98 2.58 9.97 19.48
N LEU A 99 2.58 8.94 18.63
CA LEU A 99 1.89 8.97 17.32
C LEU A 99 0.42 8.54 17.38
N GLN A 100 -0.10 8.19 18.57
CA GLN A 100 -1.45 7.63 18.71
C GLN A 100 -2.51 8.63 18.24
N GLY A 101 -3.46 8.16 17.43
CA GLY A 101 -4.55 8.99 16.91
C GLY A 101 -4.13 9.92 15.75
N GLY A 102 -2.83 10.10 15.51
CA GLY A 102 -2.26 10.83 14.38
C GLY A 102 -1.63 9.93 13.31
N TYR A 103 -1.47 8.63 13.59
CA TYR A 103 -0.73 7.75 12.70
C TYR A 103 -1.47 7.50 11.37
N PHE A 104 -0.83 7.71 10.23
CA PHE A 104 -1.42 7.55 8.90
C PHE A 104 -0.82 6.39 8.12
N ASN A 105 -1.61 5.86 7.20
CA ASN A 105 -1.13 4.87 6.24
C ASN A 105 -0.36 5.56 5.11
N SER A 106 0.83 5.06 4.75
CA SER A 106 1.70 5.70 3.76
C SER A 106 1.32 5.37 2.31
N GLY A 107 0.32 4.53 2.06
CA GLY A 107 -0.01 4.10 0.69
C GLY A 107 -0.75 5.13 -0.16
N VAL A 108 -1.24 6.21 0.46
CA VAL A 108 -1.79 7.37 -0.26
C VAL A 108 -1.27 8.64 0.43
N VAL A 109 -0.47 9.41 -0.29
CA VAL A 109 0.14 10.65 0.23
C VAL A 109 0.08 11.72 -0.85
N PHE A 110 -0.70 12.77 -0.62
CA PHE A 110 -0.63 13.98 -1.44
C PHE A 110 0.37 14.94 -0.80
N VAL A 111 1.53 15.12 -1.41
CA VAL A 111 2.68 15.80 -0.80
C VAL A 111 2.96 17.15 -1.46
N ASN A 112 3.29 18.14 -0.63
CA ASN A 112 3.92 19.39 -1.03
C ASN A 112 5.44 19.18 -1.12
N LEU A 113 5.93 18.97 -2.35
CA LEU A 113 7.33 18.71 -2.62
C LEU A 113 8.24 19.92 -2.40
N LYS A 114 7.70 21.14 -2.47
CA LYS A 114 8.44 22.36 -2.12
C LYS A 114 8.79 22.33 -0.63
N LEU A 115 7.80 22.20 0.24
CA LEU A 115 8.02 22.09 1.69
C LEU A 115 8.85 20.86 2.05
N TRP A 116 8.66 19.74 1.34
CA TRP A 116 9.46 18.53 1.52
C TRP A 116 10.96 18.80 1.34
N LYS A 117 11.33 19.50 0.27
CA LYS A 117 12.71 19.88 -0.05
C LYS A 117 13.27 20.90 0.94
N GLU A 118 12.52 21.97 1.23
CA GLU A 118 12.91 23.03 2.17
C GLU A 118 13.22 22.49 3.57
N ASN A 119 12.50 21.46 4.00
CA ASN A 119 12.70 20.83 5.30
C ASN A 119 13.73 19.70 5.31
N ALA A 120 14.37 19.41 4.17
CA ALA A 120 15.33 18.32 3.96
C ALA A 120 14.82 16.95 4.45
N LEU A 121 13.55 16.64 4.19
CA LEU A 121 12.86 15.49 4.80
C LEU A 121 13.41 14.15 4.33
N THR A 122 13.85 14.03 3.07
CA THR A 122 14.49 12.79 2.58
C THR A 122 15.78 12.48 3.35
N LYS A 123 16.62 13.49 3.62
CA LYS A 123 17.83 13.32 4.43
C LYS A 123 17.48 12.89 5.86
N LYS A 124 16.52 13.58 6.50
CA LYS A 124 16.06 13.25 7.86
C LYS A 124 15.47 11.83 7.93
N ALA A 125 14.74 11.41 6.91
CA ALA A 125 14.19 10.06 6.83
C ALA A 125 15.28 9.00 6.80
N PHE A 126 16.33 9.18 5.99
CA PHE A 126 17.45 8.24 5.97
C PHE A 126 18.26 8.24 7.26
N LEU A 127 18.41 9.38 7.94
CA LEU A 127 19.07 9.43 9.25
C LEU A 127 18.29 8.61 10.30
N LEU A 128 16.95 8.68 10.31
CA LEU A 128 16.13 7.84 11.18
C LEU A 128 16.24 6.35 10.82
N LEU A 129 16.22 6.03 9.53
CA LEU A 129 16.33 4.64 9.05
C LEU A 129 17.71 4.01 9.30
N ALA A 130 18.76 4.83 9.43
CA ALA A 130 20.11 4.39 9.78
C ALA A 130 20.41 4.54 11.29
N GLY A 131 19.48 5.09 12.06
CA GLY A 131 19.63 5.36 13.49
C GLY A 131 19.39 4.13 14.37
N LYS A 132 19.56 4.30 15.68
CA LYS A 132 19.37 3.24 16.68
C LYS A 132 17.92 2.78 16.78
N GLU A 133 16.98 3.65 16.43
CA GLU A 133 15.54 3.41 16.46
C GLU A 133 15.07 2.55 15.28
N ALA A 134 15.90 2.33 14.26
CA ALA A 134 15.52 1.63 13.04
C ALA A 134 14.96 0.22 13.30
N ASP A 135 15.50 -0.48 14.30
CA ASP A 135 15.06 -1.83 14.69
C ASP A 135 13.64 -1.85 15.28
N SER A 136 13.14 -0.71 15.77
CA SER A 136 11.77 -0.55 16.26
C SER A 136 10.75 -0.35 15.13
N PHE A 137 11.19 -0.02 13.92
CA PHE A 137 10.30 0.29 12.80
C PHE A 137 9.79 -0.97 12.11
N LYS A 138 8.54 -1.33 12.42
CA LYS A 138 7.85 -2.48 11.78
C LYS A 138 7.44 -2.17 10.34
N TYR A 139 7.12 -0.90 10.07
CA TYR A 139 6.76 -0.40 8.75
C TYR A 139 7.72 0.76 8.43
N PRO A 140 8.96 0.47 8.01
CA PRO A 140 10.06 1.45 8.06
C PRO A 140 9.75 2.80 7.40
N ASP A 141 9.25 2.81 6.16
CA ASP A 141 8.88 4.04 5.46
C ASP A 141 7.71 4.75 6.14
N GLN A 142 6.67 4.02 6.53
CA GLN A 142 5.46 4.59 7.13
C GLN A 142 5.75 5.16 8.52
N ASP A 143 6.51 4.46 9.35
CA ASP A 143 6.89 4.89 10.70
C ASP A 143 7.71 6.18 10.64
N VAL A 144 8.72 6.23 9.76
CA VAL A 144 9.56 7.41 9.57
C VAL A 144 8.77 8.60 9.03
N LEU A 145 7.86 8.38 8.08
CA LEU A 145 6.97 9.43 7.60
C LEU A 145 6.08 9.98 8.72
N ASN A 146 5.53 9.12 9.57
CA ASN A 146 4.69 9.53 10.70
C ASN A 146 5.47 10.33 11.75
N ILE A 147 6.72 9.93 12.05
CA ILE A 147 7.59 10.66 12.97
C ILE A 147 7.93 12.05 12.43
N LEU A 148 8.32 12.15 11.15
CA LEU A 148 8.77 13.42 10.58
C LEU A 148 7.64 14.43 10.34
N LEU A 149 6.44 13.91 10.01
CA LEU A 149 5.28 14.69 9.59
C LEU A 149 4.24 14.90 10.70
N GLN A 150 4.54 14.51 11.95
CA GLN A 150 3.70 14.83 13.10
C GLN A 150 3.35 16.32 13.11
N ASP A 151 2.04 16.61 13.25
CA ASP A 151 1.42 17.95 13.22
C ASP A 151 1.57 18.77 11.93
N LYS A 152 2.19 18.20 10.90
CA LYS A 152 2.46 18.86 9.60
C LYS A 152 1.58 18.33 8.47
N VAL A 153 0.52 17.60 8.80
CA VAL A 153 -0.38 16.96 7.82
C VAL A 153 -1.82 17.47 7.90
N ILE A 154 -2.53 17.34 6.79
CA ILE A 154 -3.99 17.39 6.71
C ILE A 154 -4.50 15.95 6.72
N PHE A 155 -5.51 15.64 7.55
CA PHE A 155 -6.16 14.34 7.51
C PHE A 155 -7.35 14.36 6.55
N LEU A 156 -7.19 13.65 5.44
CA LEU A 156 -8.23 13.37 4.47
C LEU A 156 -9.24 12.36 5.02
N PRO A 157 -10.50 12.41 4.55
CA PRO A 157 -11.50 11.44 4.95
C PRO A 157 -11.16 10.04 4.41
N ARG A 158 -11.68 9.01 5.09
CA ARG A 158 -11.43 7.59 4.79
C ARG A 158 -11.57 7.20 3.31
N PRO A 159 -12.51 7.74 2.52
CA PRO A 159 -12.62 7.43 1.09
C PRO A 159 -11.36 7.59 0.25
N TYR A 160 -10.45 8.50 0.62
CA TYR A 160 -9.16 8.69 -0.08
C TYR A 160 -8.12 7.61 0.26
N ASN A 161 -8.37 6.73 1.22
CA ASN A 161 -7.56 5.54 1.47
C ASN A 161 -8.42 4.50 2.22
N THR A 162 -9.30 3.86 1.47
CA THR A 162 -10.19 2.81 1.98
C THR A 162 -9.39 1.51 2.07
N ILE A 163 -8.79 1.29 3.24
CA ILE A 163 -7.98 0.10 3.53
C ILE A 163 -8.87 -1.13 3.57
N TYR A 164 -8.63 -2.07 2.67
CA TYR A 164 -9.37 -3.33 2.60
C TYR A 164 -8.44 -4.52 2.46
N THR A 165 -8.55 -5.49 3.38
CA THR A 165 -7.80 -6.74 3.29
C THR A 165 -8.69 -7.88 2.81
N ILE A 166 -8.31 -8.52 1.70
CA ILE A 166 -9.01 -9.70 1.17
C ILE A 166 -9.00 -10.87 2.17
N LYS A 167 -8.12 -10.84 3.18
CA LYS A 167 -8.16 -11.79 4.32
C LYS A 167 -9.51 -11.76 5.04
N SER A 168 -10.22 -10.63 5.07
CA SER A 168 -11.54 -10.51 5.70
C SER A 168 -12.56 -11.46 5.08
N GLU A 169 -12.43 -11.77 3.78
CA GLU A 169 -13.27 -12.73 3.07
C GLU A 169 -13.14 -14.16 3.61
N LEU A 170 -12.05 -14.50 4.31
CA LEU A 170 -11.92 -15.82 4.95
C LEU A 170 -12.86 -15.98 6.16
N LYS A 171 -13.38 -14.88 6.71
CA LYS A 171 -14.27 -14.88 7.88
C LYS A 171 -15.71 -14.57 7.51
N ASP A 172 -15.95 -13.96 6.36
CA ASP A 172 -17.29 -13.63 5.88
C ASP A 172 -17.79 -14.67 4.88
N LYS A 173 -18.65 -15.59 5.33
CA LYS A 173 -19.25 -16.60 4.45
C LYS A 173 -20.18 -16.00 3.38
N SER A 174 -20.70 -14.79 3.61
CA SER A 174 -21.62 -14.15 2.67
C SER A 174 -20.91 -13.45 1.51
N HIS A 175 -19.63 -13.10 1.69
CA HIS A 175 -18.85 -12.25 0.79
C HIS A 175 -19.55 -10.92 0.43
N LYS A 176 -20.40 -10.42 1.34
CA LYS A 176 -21.17 -9.18 1.18
C LYS A 176 -20.70 -8.09 2.13
N LYS A 177 -20.05 -8.40 3.25
CA LYS A 177 -19.65 -7.39 4.24
C LYS A 177 -18.60 -6.41 3.73
N TYR A 178 -17.93 -6.71 2.62
CA TYR A 178 -17.01 -5.76 2.00
C TYR A 178 -17.70 -4.46 1.59
N SER A 179 -19.00 -4.48 1.26
CA SER A 179 -19.75 -3.29 0.85
C SER A 179 -19.93 -2.27 1.98
N ASN A 180 -19.79 -2.70 3.24
CA ASN A 180 -19.78 -1.78 4.38
C ASN A 180 -18.50 -0.93 4.44
N ILE A 181 -17.44 -1.37 3.75
CA ILE A 181 -16.14 -0.70 3.72
C ILE A 181 -15.90 -0.04 2.36
N ILE A 182 -16.09 -0.80 1.28
CA ILE A 182 -15.99 -0.33 -0.10
C ILE A 182 -17.40 -0.06 -0.62
N ASN A 183 -17.80 1.20 -0.64
CA ASN A 183 -19.14 1.64 -1.01
C ASN A 183 -19.09 2.76 -2.06
N ASP A 184 -20.23 3.37 -2.35
CA ASP A 184 -20.36 4.40 -3.38
C ASP A 184 -19.49 5.63 -3.10
N ASN A 185 -19.30 5.97 -1.83
CA ASN A 185 -18.46 7.10 -1.43
C ASN A 185 -16.95 6.81 -1.55
N THR A 186 -16.54 5.55 -1.73
CA THR A 186 -15.12 5.20 -1.85
C THR A 186 -14.46 5.78 -3.10
N ILE A 187 -13.32 6.48 -2.92
CA ILE A 187 -12.52 7.09 -3.99
C ILE A 187 -11.30 6.22 -4.32
N LEU A 188 -10.49 5.87 -3.33
CA LEU A 188 -9.30 5.03 -3.47
C LEU A 188 -9.43 3.79 -2.58
N ILE A 189 -9.32 2.61 -3.18
CA ILE A 189 -9.34 1.31 -2.49
C ILE A 189 -7.91 0.82 -2.36
N HIS A 190 -7.43 0.63 -1.14
CA HIS A 190 -6.08 0.14 -0.88
C HIS A 190 -6.13 -1.33 -0.43
N TYR A 191 -5.74 -2.25 -1.32
CA TYR A 191 -5.80 -3.70 -1.08
C TYR A 191 -4.63 -4.22 -0.26
N THR A 192 -4.61 -3.91 1.04
CA THR A 192 -3.50 -4.26 1.94
C THR A 192 -3.43 -5.75 2.31
N GLY A 193 -2.23 -6.17 2.72
CA GLY A 193 -1.95 -7.53 3.18
C GLY A 193 -1.51 -8.50 2.09
N ALA A 194 -1.33 -9.77 2.45
CA ALA A 194 -0.66 -10.76 1.59
C ALA A 194 -1.50 -11.27 0.40
N THR A 195 -2.83 -11.26 0.52
CA THR A 195 -3.71 -11.61 -0.62
C THR A 195 -4.01 -10.33 -1.39
N LYS A 196 -3.63 -10.31 -2.67
CA LYS A 196 -3.82 -9.17 -3.58
C LYS A 196 -4.87 -9.52 -4.64
N PRO A 197 -5.55 -8.53 -5.24
CA PRO A 197 -6.65 -8.79 -6.17
C PRO A 197 -6.20 -9.42 -7.49
N TRP A 198 -4.90 -9.38 -7.82
CA TRP A 198 -4.31 -10.08 -8.96
C TRP A 198 -3.92 -11.53 -8.70
N HIS A 199 -4.11 -12.05 -7.48
CA HIS A 199 -3.86 -13.46 -7.18
C HIS A 199 -4.98 -14.35 -7.72
N ALA A 200 -4.60 -15.50 -8.29
CA ALA A 200 -5.55 -16.43 -8.92
C ALA A 200 -6.64 -16.96 -7.96
N TRP A 201 -6.37 -16.96 -6.65
CA TRP A 201 -7.31 -17.39 -5.61
C TRP A 201 -8.13 -16.24 -4.99
N ALA A 202 -7.93 -15.00 -5.42
CA ALA A 202 -8.66 -13.84 -4.90
C ALA A 202 -9.96 -13.60 -5.68
N ASN A 203 -10.85 -14.60 -5.71
CA ASN A 203 -12.13 -14.51 -6.41
C ASN A 203 -13.25 -14.13 -5.45
N TYR A 204 -13.39 -12.82 -5.24
CA TYR A 204 -14.42 -12.23 -4.38
C TYR A 204 -15.09 -11.03 -5.05
N PRO A 205 -16.36 -10.70 -4.71
CA PRO A 205 -17.01 -9.49 -5.21
C PRO A 205 -16.21 -8.21 -4.87
N SER A 206 -15.52 -8.19 -3.73
CA SER A 206 -14.68 -7.06 -3.28
C SER A 206 -13.53 -6.70 -4.22
N VAL A 207 -13.13 -7.59 -5.15
CA VAL A 207 -12.04 -7.33 -6.10
C VAL A 207 -12.53 -6.88 -7.48
N ILE A 208 -13.84 -6.68 -7.67
CA ILE A 208 -14.43 -6.32 -8.97
C ILE A 208 -13.82 -5.03 -9.54
N TYR A 209 -13.52 -4.06 -8.69
CA TYR A 209 -12.90 -2.78 -9.09
C TYR A 209 -11.53 -2.98 -9.74
N TYR A 210 -10.68 -3.83 -9.14
CA TYR A 210 -9.41 -4.22 -9.75
C TYR A 210 -9.63 -4.99 -11.06
N LYS A 211 -10.58 -5.94 -11.09
CA LYS A 211 -10.88 -6.73 -12.30
C LYS A 211 -11.30 -5.84 -13.46
N ASN A 212 -12.17 -4.85 -13.21
CA ASN A 212 -12.59 -3.87 -14.21
C ASN A 212 -11.41 -3.02 -14.70
N ALA A 213 -10.57 -2.51 -13.79
CA ALA A 213 -9.36 -1.77 -14.17
C ALA A 213 -8.40 -2.61 -15.02
N ARG A 214 -8.20 -3.89 -14.65
CA ARG A 214 -7.36 -4.83 -15.40
C ARG A 214 -7.90 -5.09 -16.81
N LEU A 215 -9.20 -5.33 -16.94
CA LEU A 215 -9.85 -5.60 -18.25
C LEU A 215 -9.69 -4.42 -19.22
N ASN A 216 -9.65 -3.20 -18.69
CA ASN A 216 -9.44 -1.97 -19.45
C ASN A 216 -7.96 -1.57 -19.58
N SER A 217 -7.04 -2.49 -19.28
CA SER A 217 -5.59 -2.24 -19.33
C SER A 217 -4.88 -3.14 -20.35
N PRO A 218 -3.64 -2.81 -20.74
CA PRO A 218 -2.79 -3.70 -21.54
C PRO A 218 -2.53 -5.08 -20.91
N TRP A 219 -2.84 -5.27 -19.63
CA TRP A 219 -2.65 -6.52 -18.90
C TRP A 219 -3.91 -7.40 -18.83
N LYS A 220 -4.97 -7.08 -19.59
CA LYS A 220 -6.22 -7.85 -19.58
C LYS A 220 -6.01 -9.35 -19.84
N ASP A 221 -5.10 -9.68 -20.76
CA ASP A 221 -4.81 -11.05 -21.21
C ASP A 221 -3.68 -11.72 -20.43
N PHE A 222 -3.02 -11.00 -19.52
CA PHE A 222 -2.01 -11.63 -18.67
C PHE A 222 -2.70 -12.67 -17.76
N PRO A 223 -2.00 -13.71 -17.29
CA PRO A 223 -2.55 -14.60 -16.28
C PRO A 223 -2.60 -13.90 -14.91
N ALA A 224 -3.50 -14.37 -14.04
CA ALA A 224 -3.45 -14.03 -12.63
C ALA A 224 -2.19 -14.65 -11.98
N LYS A 225 -1.64 -14.01 -10.96
CA LYS A 225 -0.43 -14.49 -10.29
C LYS A 225 -0.75 -15.67 -9.37
N ASP A 226 0.01 -16.76 -9.51
CA ASP A 226 -0.06 -17.89 -8.56
C ASP A 226 0.88 -17.71 -7.35
N ALA A 227 0.72 -18.55 -6.33
CA ALA A 227 1.44 -18.49 -5.07
C ALA A 227 2.93 -18.80 -5.27
N ARG A 228 3.79 -17.93 -4.74
CA ARG A 228 5.25 -18.06 -4.79
C ARG A 228 5.87 -18.20 -3.40
N THR A 229 5.31 -17.54 -2.40
CA THR A 229 5.82 -17.57 -1.02
C THR A 229 5.04 -18.53 -0.14
N ILE A 230 5.65 -19.01 0.96
CA ILE A 230 4.98 -19.87 1.94
C ILE A 230 3.71 -19.21 2.53
N VAL A 231 3.73 -17.88 2.67
CA VAL A 231 2.57 -17.10 3.10
C VAL A 231 1.47 -17.14 2.05
N GLU A 232 1.79 -16.91 0.78
CA GLU A 232 0.84 -17.01 -0.34
C GLU A 232 0.26 -18.43 -0.47
N PHE A 233 1.08 -19.48 -0.36
CA PHE A 233 0.60 -20.88 -0.35
C PHE A 233 -0.41 -21.12 0.78
N LYS A 234 -0.11 -20.65 2.00
CA LYS A 234 -1.04 -20.71 3.14
C LYS A 234 -2.35 -19.99 2.87
N LYS A 235 -2.30 -18.84 2.16
CA LYS A 235 -3.50 -18.07 1.83
C LYS A 235 -4.32 -18.76 0.75
N ARG A 236 -3.67 -19.22 -0.32
CA ARG A 236 -4.31 -19.88 -1.47
C ARG A 236 -5.22 -21.01 -1.04
N TYR A 237 -4.72 -21.98 -0.27
CA TYR A 237 -5.54 -23.13 0.11
C TYR A 237 -6.74 -22.70 0.99
N LYS A 238 -6.55 -21.77 1.92
CA LYS A 238 -7.64 -21.25 2.77
C LYS A 238 -8.73 -20.58 1.96
N HIS A 239 -8.35 -19.75 0.99
CA HIS A 239 -9.31 -19.07 0.11
C HIS A 239 -10.07 -20.08 -0.77
N LEU A 240 -9.38 -21.07 -1.34
CA LEU A 240 -10.01 -22.13 -2.13
C LEU A 240 -11.05 -22.92 -1.31
N LEU A 241 -10.73 -23.26 -0.06
CA LEU A 241 -11.67 -23.97 0.83
C LEU A 241 -12.90 -23.11 1.17
N VAL A 242 -12.71 -21.82 1.46
CA VAL A 242 -13.83 -20.90 1.75
C VAL A 242 -14.73 -20.68 0.53
N GLN A 243 -14.16 -20.69 -0.68
CA GLN A 243 -14.89 -20.57 -1.94
C GLN A 243 -15.55 -21.89 -2.40
N GLY A 244 -15.48 -22.97 -1.62
CA GLY A 244 -16.09 -24.26 -1.96
C GLY A 244 -15.29 -25.11 -2.96
N HIS A 245 -14.08 -24.68 -3.35
CA HIS A 245 -13.19 -25.46 -4.21
C HIS A 245 -12.43 -26.54 -3.41
N TYR A 246 -13.15 -27.45 -2.74
CA TYR A 246 -12.59 -28.34 -1.72
C TYR A 246 -11.44 -29.21 -2.23
N PHE A 247 -11.59 -29.88 -3.38
CA PHE A 247 -10.52 -30.71 -3.95
C PHE A 247 -9.23 -29.91 -4.22
N LYS A 248 -9.34 -28.77 -4.92
CA LYS A 248 -8.21 -27.87 -5.17
C LYS A 248 -7.63 -27.31 -3.86
N GLY A 249 -8.49 -27.02 -2.89
CA GLY A 249 -8.11 -26.53 -1.56
C GLY A 249 -7.32 -27.56 -0.76
N LEU A 250 -7.74 -28.83 -0.76
CA LEU A 250 -7.02 -29.92 -0.09
C LEU A 250 -5.66 -30.18 -0.75
N LEU A 251 -5.61 -30.26 -2.08
CA LEU A 251 -4.34 -30.38 -2.82
C LEU A 251 -3.38 -29.22 -2.52
N ALA A 252 -3.89 -27.98 -2.54
CA ALA A 252 -3.09 -26.80 -2.20
C ALA A 252 -2.64 -26.80 -0.72
N GLY A 253 -3.46 -27.35 0.18
CA GLY A 253 -3.15 -27.53 1.59
C GLY A 253 -2.01 -28.52 1.81
N SER A 254 -2.07 -29.69 1.16
CA SER A 254 -0.99 -30.68 1.18
C SER A 254 0.31 -30.12 0.62
N ALA A 255 0.24 -29.41 -0.51
CA ALA A 255 1.41 -28.74 -1.08
C ALA A 255 2.01 -27.67 -0.13
N TYR A 256 1.16 -26.91 0.56
CA TYR A 256 1.62 -25.96 1.58
C TYR A 256 2.30 -26.67 2.77
N LEU A 257 1.72 -27.75 3.29
CA LEU A 257 2.29 -28.51 4.41
C LEU A 257 3.63 -29.14 4.03
N TYR A 258 3.71 -29.76 2.86
CA TYR A 258 4.95 -30.31 2.33
C TYR A 258 6.06 -29.25 2.27
N ARG A 259 5.78 -28.08 1.66
CA ARG A 259 6.74 -26.98 1.61
C ARG A 259 7.14 -26.49 3.00
N LYS A 260 6.18 -26.34 3.91
CA LYS A 260 6.44 -25.89 5.28
C LYS A 260 7.40 -26.82 6.04
N LEU A 261 7.29 -28.14 5.81
CA LEU A 261 8.06 -29.16 6.51
C LEU A 261 9.42 -29.43 5.87
N PHE A 262 9.50 -29.38 4.53
CA PHE A 262 10.66 -29.90 3.78
C PHE A 262 11.41 -28.85 2.95
N HIS A 263 10.89 -27.63 2.81
CA HIS A 263 11.57 -26.54 2.11
C HIS A 263 11.62 -25.28 2.98
N LYS A 264 12.78 -25.05 3.63
CA LYS A 264 13.18 -23.70 4.07
C LYS A 264 13.75 -22.95 2.87
#